data_AF-A0A7X5SCP7-F1
#
_entry.id   AF-A0A7X5SCP7-F1
#
_cell.length_a   1.000
_cell.length_b   1.000
_cell.length_c   1.000
_cell.angle_alpha   90.00
_cell.angle_beta   90.00
_cell.angle_gamma   90.00
#
_symmetry.space_group_name_H-M   'P 1'
#
loop_
_entity.id
_entity.type
_entity.pdbx_description
1 polymer ?
#
loop_
_entity_poly.entity_id
_entity_poly.type
_entity_poly.pdbx_seq_one_letter_code
_entity_poly.pdbx_strand_id
1 'polypeptide(L)'
;AQLREQGHEIAEHIPLGAMIEVPAAALALDCFIDDIDFLSIGTNDLVQYLLAVDRNNEALGELYSPLHPAVLRLIAQVIATGRAYAKPVAVCG
;
A
#
# COMPACT_ATOMS: atom_id res chain seq x y z
N ALA A 1 -9.33 14.98 -20.92
CA ALA A 1 -9.73 15.74 -22.12
C ALA A 1 -9.64 17.24 -21.87
N GLN A 2 -10.31 17.75 -20.83
CA GLN A 2 -10.40 19.18 -20.51
C GLN A 2 -9.07 19.95 -20.46
N LEU A 3 -8.00 19.41 -19.86
CA LEU A 3 -6.68 20.07 -19.83
C LEU A 3 -6.02 20.21 -21.20
N ARG A 4 -6.17 19.20 -22.09
CA ARG A 4 -5.68 19.27 -23.47
C ARG A 4 -6.46 20.29 -24.28
N GLU A 5 -7.77 20.36 -24.09
CA GLU A 5 -8.64 21.35 -24.74
C GLU A 5 -8.29 22.80 -24.33
N GLN A 6 -7.75 22.98 -23.12
CA GLN A 6 -7.24 24.25 -22.62
C GLN A 6 -5.81 24.59 -23.08
N GLY A 7 -5.18 23.72 -23.89
CA GLY A 7 -3.83 23.93 -24.43
C GLY A 7 -2.70 23.58 -23.46
N HIS A 8 -2.97 22.85 -22.37
CA HIS A 8 -1.93 22.39 -21.46
C HIS A 8 -1.27 21.10 -21.98
N GLU A 9 0.06 21.04 -21.92
CA GLU A 9 0.81 19.80 -22.10
C GLU A 9 0.51 18.85 -20.94
N ILE A 10 0.19 17.59 -21.27
CA ILE A 10 -0.02 16.54 -20.29
C ILE A 10 0.69 15.27 -20.73
N ALA A 11 1.15 14.48 -19.76
CA ALA A 11 1.72 13.17 -20.05
C ALA A 11 0.70 12.28 -20.77
N GLU A 12 1.18 11.45 -21.69
CA GLU A 12 0.33 10.45 -22.36
C GLU A 12 -0.13 9.36 -21.39
N HIS A 13 0.75 9.00 -20.46
CA HIS A 13 0.49 8.03 -19.41
C HIS A 13 0.99 8.59 -18.07
N ILE A 14 0.14 8.50 -17.05
CA ILE A 14 0.45 8.83 -15.67
C ILE A 14 0.35 7.51 -14.90
N PRO A 15 1.44 7.00 -14.31
CA PRO A 15 1.39 5.75 -13.57
C PRO A 15 0.42 5.85 -12.38
N LEU A 16 -0.49 4.89 -12.29
CA LEU A 16 -1.45 4.78 -11.20
C LEU A 16 -0.99 3.71 -10.22
N GLY A 17 -0.65 4.12 -9.00
CA GLY A 17 -0.27 3.19 -7.93
C GLY A 17 -1.38 2.99 -6.89
N ALA A 18 -1.26 1.91 -6.12
CA ALA A 18 -2.06 1.71 -4.92
C ALA A 18 -1.18 1.76 -3.66
N MET A 19 -1.67 2.47 -2.64
CA MET A 19 -1.11 2.40 -1.30
C MET A 19 -1.71 1.21 -0.56
N ILE A 20 -0.86 0.28 -0.13
CA ILE A 20 -1.26 -0.90 0.64
C ILE A 20 -1.00 -0.62 2.11
N GLU A 21 -1.98 0.00 2.74
CA GLU A 21 -1.95 0.40 4.14
C GLU A 21 -3.15 -0.11 4.96
N VAL A 22 -4.11 -0.75 4.29
CA VAL A 22 -5.27 -1.39 4.92
C VAL A 22 -5.15 -2.91 4.75
N PRO A 23 -5.32 -3.72 5.81
CA PRO A 23 -5.23 -5.18 5.72
C PRO A 23 -6.15 -5.78 4.65
N ALA A 24 -7.36 -5.23 4.48
CA ALA A 24 -8.28 -5.64 3.43
C ALA A 24 -7.70 -5.47 2.02
N ALA A 25 -6.98 -4.37 1.75
CA ALA A 25 -6.33 -4.13 0.46
C ALA A 25 -5.18 -5.11 0.22
N ALA A 26 -4.41 -5.45 1.26
CA ALA A 26 -3.35 -6.46 1.17
C ALA A 26 -3.91 -7.87 0.90
N LEU A 27 -5.04 -8.22 1.52
CA LEU A 27 -5.69 -9.53 1.37
C LEU A 27 -6.42 -9.67 0.03
N ALA A 28 -6.95 -8.57 -0.52
CA ALA A 28 -7.68 -8.55 -1.78
C ALA A 28 -6.81 -8.11 -2.98
N LEU A 29 -5.49 -8.01 -2.80
CA LEU A 29 -4.58 -7.45 -3.81
C LEU A 29 -4.73 -8.13 -5.18
N ASP A 30 -4.86 -9.45 -5.18
CA ASP A 30 -5.03 -10.29 -6.36
C ASP A 30 -6.24 -9.88 -7.22
N CYS A 31 -7.25 -9.23 -6.62
CA CYS A 31 -8.47 -8.83 -7.29
C CYS A 31 -8.33 -7.54 -8.13
N PHE A 32 -7.29 -6.73 -7.90
CA PHE A 32 -7.15 -5.42 -8.53
C PHE A 32 -5.72 -5.10 -8.99
N ILE A 33 -4.76 -6.00 -8.78
CA ILE A 33 -3.35 -5.75 -9.09
C ILE A 33 -3.09 -5.50 -10.58
N ASP A 34 -3.92 -6.03 -11.47
CA ASP A 34 -3.81 -5.82 -12.92
C ASP A 34 -4.16 -4.38 -13.32
N ASP A 35 -4.94 -3.65 -12.51
CA ASP A 35 -5.43 -2.30 -12.78
C ASP A 35 -4.45 -1.18 -12.35
N ILE A 36 -3.31 -1.54 -11.75
CA ILE A 36 -2.33 -0.60 -11.18
C ILE A 36 -0.93 -0.85 -11.72
N ASP A 37 -0.13 0.21 -11.78
CA ASP A 37 1.24 0.18 -12.30
C ASP A 37 2.27 -0.16 -11.22
N PHE A 38 2.01 0.18 -9.95
CA PHE A 38 2.92 -0.07 -8.83
C PHE A 38 2.20 -0.10 -7.46
N LEU A 39 2.93 -0.58 -6.46
CA LEU A 39 2.48 -0.70 -5.08
C LEU A 39 3.38 0.11 -4.14
N SER A 40 2.79 0.76 -3.15
CA SER A 40 3.52 1.36 -2.03
C SER A 40 2.94 0.90 -0.70
N ILE A 41 3.75 0.28 0.15
CA ILE A 41 3.30 -0.19 1.46
C ILE A 41 3.39 0.96 2.47
N GLY A 42 2.23 1.34 3.02
CA GLY A 42 2.12 2.31 4.11
C GLY A 42 2.15 1.58 5.45
N THR A 43 3.34 1.31 5.97
CA THR A 43 3.55 0.54 7.21
C THR A 43 2.89 1.18 8.43
N ASN A 44 2.87 2.50 8.51
CA ASN A 44 2.32 3.25 9.64
C ASN A 44 0.84 2.93 9.91
N ASP A 45 0.03 2.94 8.86
CA ASP A 45 -1.40 2.66 8.95
C ASP A 45 -1.66 1.14 8.89
N LEU A 46 -0.84 0.39 8.13
CA LEU A 46 -0.94 -1.06 8.07
C LEU A 46 -0.76 -1.71 9.45
N VAL A 47 0.24 -1.28 10.22
CA VAL A 47 0.49 -1.80 11.57
C VAL A 47 -0.67 -1.45 12.49
N GLN A 48 -1.13 -0.20 12.45
CA GLN A 48 -2.24 0.28 13.27
C GLN A 48 -3.52 -0.53 13.03
N TYR A 49 -3.92 -0.70 11.77
CA TYR A 49 -5.14 -1.43 11.43
C TYR A 49 -4.99 -2.95 11.62
N LEU A 50 -3.81 -3.52 11.35
CA LEU A 50 -3.61 -4.96 11.49
C LEU A 50 -3.55 -5.39 12.96
N LEU A 51 -2.91 -4.60 13.82
CA LEU A 51 -2.81 -4.91 15.26
C LEU A 51 -3.97 -4.34 16.07
N ALA A 52 -4.84 -3.55 15.45
CA ALA A 52 -5.92 -2.80 16.12
C ALA A 52 -5.38 -1.90 17.25
N VAL A 53 -4.27 -1.22 16.99
CA VAL A 53 -3.56 -0.35 17.95
C VAL A 53 -3.42 1.04 17.37
N ASP A 54 -4.08 2.02 17.98
CA ASP A 54 -3.89 3.44 17.66
C ASP A 54 -2.52 3.91 18.15
N ARG A 55 -1.64 4.31 17.22
CA ARG A 55 -0.28 4.79 17.54
C ARG A 55 -0.27 6.11 18.32
N ASN A 56 -1.36 6.87 18.28
CA ASN A 56 -1.48 8.13 19.02
C ASN A 56 -1.99 7.93 20.44
N ASN A 57 -2.35 6.69 20.81
CA ASN A 57 -2.78 6.35 22.16
C ASN A 57 -1.58 5.85 22.97
N GLU A 58 -1.05 6.68 23.86
CA GLU A 58 0.11 6.37 24.70
C GLU A 58 -0.07 5.06 25.51
N ALA A 59 -1.30 4.73 25.93
CA ALA A 59 -1.58 3.51 26.68
C ALA A 59 -1.38 2.22 25.86
N LEU A 60 -1.31 2.32 24.54
CA LEU A 60 -1.13 1.19 23.62
C LEU A 60 0.24 1.16 22.95
N GLY A 61 1.15 2.09 23.28
CA GLY A 61 2.43 2.25 22.59
C GLY A 61 3.29 0.98 22.55
N GLU A 62 3.27 0.17 23.63
CA GLU A 62 4.01 -1.10 23.69
C GLU A 62 3.43 -2.20 22.76
N LEU A 63 2.16 -2.09 22.37
CA LEU A 63 1.50 -3.03 21.47
C LEU A 63 1.74 -2.68 19.99
N TYR A 64 2.10 -1.44 19.69
CA TYR A 64 2.44 -1.02 18.34
C TYR A 64 3.82 -1.60 17.96
N SER A 65 3.83 -2.62 17.11
CA SER A 65 5.06 -3.26 16.67
C SER A 65 5.09 -3.47 15.16
N PRO A 66 5.86 -2.63 14.42
CA PRO A 66 6.08 -2.83 12.99
C PRO A 66 6.74 -4.17 12.65
N LEU A 67 7.45 -4.76 13.62
CA LEU A 67 8.12 -6.05 13.47
C LEU A 67 7.26 -7.23 13.97
N HIS A 68 5.99 -7.00 14.30
CA HIS A 68 5.09 -8.08 14.68
C HIS A 68 5.03 -9.12 13.55
N PRO A 69 5.11 -10.43 13.85
CA PRO A 69 5.16 -11.47 12.82
C PRO A 69 4.00 -11.43 11.82
N ALA A 70 2.80 -11.03 12.25
CA ALA A 70 1.66 -10.86 11.35
C ALA A 70 1.87 -9.73 10.31
N VAL A 71 2.47 -8.61 10.73
CA VAL A 71 2.80 -7.48 9.84
C VAL A 71 3.83 -7.92 8.81
N LEU A 72 4.92 -8.56 9.26
CA LEU A 72 5.98 -9.03 8.37
C LEU A 72 5.48 -10.06 7.36
N ARG A 73 4.57 -10.96 7.78
CA ARG A 73 3.92 -11.92 6.87
C ARG A 73 3.07 -11.24 5.82
N LEU A 74 2.28 -10.24 6.22
CA LEU A 74 1.42 -9.52 5.28
C LEU A 74 2.25 -8.69 4.29
N ILE A 75 3.32 -8.03 4.74
CA ILE A 75 4.28 -7.33 3.87
C ILE A 75 4.93 -8.32 2.89
N ALA A 76 5.38 -9.48 3.37
CA ALA A 76 5.97 -10.50 2.51
C ALA A 76 4.98 -11.02 1.46
N GLN A 77 3.71 -11.19 1.82
CA GLN A 77 2.64 -11.56 0.89
C GLN A 77 2.46 -10.50 -0.20
N VAL A 78 2.33 -9.21 0.17
CA VAL A 78 2.19 -8.11 -0.79
C VAL A 78 3.38 -8.05 -1.76
N ILE A 79 4.60 -8.21 -1.25
CA ILE A 79 5.82 -8.25 -2.08
C ILE A 79 5.80 -9.46 -3.02
N ALA A 80 5.38 -10.63 -2.53
CA ALA A 80 5.30 -11.84 -3.35
C ALA A 80 4.27 -11.70 -4.48
N THR A 81 3.08 -11.17 -4.18
CA THR A 81 2.05 -10.89 -5.19
C THR A 81 2.54 -9.84 -6.19
N GLY A 82 3.14 -8.73 -5.74
CA GLY A 82 3.75 -7.73 -6.62
C GLY A 82 4.77 -8.33 -7.58
N ARG A 83 5.66 -9.20 -7.08
CA ARG A 83 6.64 -9.93 -7.92
C ARG A 83 5.97 -10.86 -8.92
N ALA A 84 4.94 -11.61 -8.51
CA ALA A 84 4.23 -12.54 -9.38
C ALA A 84 3.56 -11.84 -10.56
N TYR A 85 3.07 -10.61 -10.36
CA TYR A 85 2.42 -9.79 -11.39
C TYR A 85 3.36 -8.76 -12.04
N ALA A 86 4.67 -8.87 -11.79
CA ALA A 86 5.69 -7.94 -12.27
C ALA A 86 5.42 -6.45 -11.95
N LYS A 87 4.77 -6.18 -10.81
CA LYS A 87 4.51 -4.83 -10.31
C LYS A 87 5.62 -4.39 -9.35
N PRO A 88 6.23 -3.20 -9.54
CA PRO A 88 7.15 -2.63 -8.58
C PRO A 88 6.48 -2.43 -7.21
N VAL A 89 7.22 -2.73 -6.14
CA VAL A 89 6.74 -2.55 -4.75
C VAL A 89 7.75 -1.70 -3.98
N ALA A 90 7.27 -0.63 -3.36
CA ALA A 90 8.04 0.24 -2.47
C ALA A 90 7.44 0.28 -1.06
N VAL A 91 8.16 0.90 -0.12
CA VAL A 91 7.70 1.17 1.25
C VAL A 91 7.92 2.64 1.52
N CYS A 92 6.93 3.35 2.07
CA CYS A 92 6.97 4.80 2.29
C CYS A 92 6.63 5.25 3.72
N GLY A 93 6.42 4.31 4.64
CA GLY A 93 6.02 4.56 6.03
C GLY A 93 7.11 4.26 7.05
#